data_AF-A0A661UNN1-F1
#
_entry.id   AF-A0A661UNN1-F1
#
_cell.length_a   1.000
_cell.length_b   1.000
_cell.length_c   1.000
_cell.angle_alpha   90.00
_cell.angle_beta   90.00
_cell.angle_gamma   90.00
#
_symmetry.space_group_name_H-M   'P 1'
#
loop_
_entity.id
_entity.type
_entity.pdbx_description
1 polymer ?
#
loop_
_entity_poly.entity_id
_entity_poly.type
_entity_poly.pdbx_seq_one_letter_code
_entity_poly.pdbx_strand_id
1 'polypeptide(L)'
;MKIVPVKTKKDLMKFIKLPFQLYKNDPNWVPPLIMDQKNFFNPKKNPYYEHSEVQLFLAYKNDKLVGRISAHTNTQHNKFHNDKVGFFGFFEAINDQEVANELINTASEWLKAKGMDTLRGPMNFSTNDEVGLLVKGFDTPPFVMMTHNPPYYLDL
;
A
#
# COMPACT_ATOMS: atom_id res chain seq x y z
N MET A 1 6.38 -6.69 17.78
CA MET A 1 5.56 -5.95 16.80
C MET A 1 4.27 -6.71 16.52
N LYS A 2 3.24 -6.08 15.94
CA LYS A 2 1.97 -6.74 15.59
C LYS A 2 1.46 -6.25 14.23
N ILE A 3 1.20 -7.16 13.31
CA ILE A 3 0.47 -6.87 12.07
C ILE A 3 -1.00 -7.27 12.24
N VAL A 4 -1.93 -6.41 11.83
CA VAL A 4 -3.36 -6.69 11.87
C VAL A 4 -4.04 -6.41 10.53
N PRO A 5 -4.96 -7.28 10.08
CA PRO A 5 -5.78 -6.99 8.92
C PRO A 5 -6.79 -5.87 9.21
N VAL A 6 -7.01 -4.99 8.24
CA VAL A 6 -8.09 -4.01 8.26
C VAL A 6 -9.42 -4.74 8.10
N LYS A 7 -10.27 -4.68 9.11
CA LYS A 7 -11.59 -5.36 9.12
C LYS A 7 -12.76 -4.40 9.33
N THR A 8 -12.51 -3.23 9.91
CA THR A 8 -13.55 -2.27 10.27
C THR A 8 -13.36 -0.94 9.56
N LYS A 9 -14.43 -0.12 9.53
CA LYS A 9 -14.34 1.28 9.06
C LYS A 9 -13.32 2.09 9.86
N LYS A 10 -13.13 1.78 11.15
CA LYS A 10 -12.15 2.45 12.01
C LYS A 10 -10.73 2.08 11.58
N ASP A 11 -10.47 0.81 11.28
CA ASP A 11 -9.17 0.37 10.78
C ASP A 11 -8.88 0.98 9.41
N LEU A 12 -9.87 1.04 8.52
CA LEU A 12 -9.72 1.66 7.21
C LEU A 12 -9.38 3.15 7.36
N MET A 13 -10.00 3.85 8.31
CA MET A 13 -9.63 5.24 8.58
C MET A 13 -8.20 5.41 9.08
N LYS A 14 -7.69 4.46 9.88
CA LYS A 14 -6.28 4.46 10.29
C LYS A 14 -5.36 4.21 9.10
N PHE A 15 -5.72 3.26 8.23
CA PHE A 15 -5.00 2.97 6.99
C PHE A 15 -4.88 4.22 6.13
N ILE A 16 -6.00 4.89 5.84
CA ILE A 16 -6.04 6.11 5.01
C ILE A 16 -5.25 7.27 5.64
N LYS A 17 -5.31 7.43 6.96
CA LYS A 17 -4.73 8.59 7.66
C LYS A 17 -3.25 8.44 8.03
N LEU A 18 -2.65 7.26 7.95
CA LEU A 18 -1.25 7.08 8.34
C LEU A 18 -0.27 8.00 7.57
N PRO A 19 -0.37 8.17 6.24
CA PRO A 19 0.49 9.13 5.52
C PRO A 19 0.41 10.55 6.05
N PHE A 20 -0.79 11.01 6.43
CA PHE A 20 -0.95 12.35 7.02
C PHE A 20 -0.11 12.54 8.29
N GLN A 21 0.22 11.46 8.99
CA GLN A 21 1.09 11.49 10.17
C GLN A 21 2.57 11.41 9.78
N LEU A 22 2.93 10.55 8.82
CA LEU A 22 4.31 10.34 8.39
C LEU A 22 4.88 11.52 7.61
N TYR A 23 4.05 12.18 6.79
CA TYR A 23 4.45 13.25 5.88
C TYR A 23 4.08 14.64 6.43
N LYS A 24 3.65 14.75 7.70
CA LYS A 24 3.15 16.00 8.31
C LYS A 24 4.10 17.20 8.22
N ASN A 25 5.40 16.94 8.06
CA ASN A 25 6.46 17.95 8.00
C ASN A 25 7.09 18.06 6.60
N ASP A 26 6.55 17.33 5.61
CA ASP A 26 7.02 17.38 4.22
C ASP A 26 6.22 18.45 3.46
N PRO A 27 6.83 19.58 3.07
CA PRO A 27 6.14 20.66 2.38
C PRO A 27 5.76 20.30 0.94
N ASN A 28 6.36 19.27 0.35
CA ASN A 28 6.12 18.86 -1.03
C ASN A 28 5.09 17.73 -1.12
N TRP A 29 4.74 17.12 0.00
CA TRP A 29 3.72 16.08 0.01
C TRP A 29 2.32 16.68 -0.21
N VAL A 30 1.63 16.18 -1.24
CA VAL A 30 0.25 16.57 -1.54
C VAL A 30 -0.69 15.48 -1.01
N PRO A 31 -1.50 15.76 0.03
CA PRO A 31 -2.38 14.76 0.62
C PRO A 31 -3.54 14.39 -0.32
N PRO A 32 -3.89 13.09 -0.45
CA PRO A 32 -5.07 12.70 -1.21
C PRO A 32 -6.35 13.10 -0.47
N LEU A 33 -7.44 13.30 -1.21
CA LEU A 33 -8.74 13.54 -0.60
C LEU A 33 -9.21 12.28 0.16
N ILE A 34 -9.50 12.43 1.45
CA ILE A 34 -9.93 11.32 2.31
C ILE A 34 -11.20 10.65 1.77
N MET A 35 -12.10 11.41 1.16
CA MET A 35 -13.34 10.86 0.58
C MET A 35 -13.04 9.96 -0.63
N ASP A 36 -12.10 10.35 -1.47
CA ASP A 36 -11.71 9.56 -2.64
C ASP A 36 -11.02 8.27 -2.21
N GLN A 37 -10.14 8.34 -1.22
CA GLN A 37 -9.54 7.14 -0.61
C GLN A 37 -10.59 6.20 -0.02
N LYS A 38 -11.61 6.73 0.68
CA LYS A 38 -12.73 5.91 1.17
C LYS A 38 -13.51 5.23 0.05
N ASN A 39 -13.71 5.92 -1.07
CA ASN A 39 -14.40 5.35 -2.23
C ASN A 39 -13.54 4.29 -2.91
N PHE A 40 -12.23 4.55 -3.05
CA PHE A 40 -11.26 3.63 -3.63
C PHE A 40 -11.18 2.30 -2.88
N PHE A 41 -11.16 2.35 -1.54
CA PHE A 41 -11.12 1.14 -0.69
C PHE A 41 -12.50 0.54 -0.39
N ASN A 42 -13.57 0.98 -1.06
CA ASN A 42 -14.89 0.43 -0.88
C ASN A 42 -15.19 -0.61 -1.98
N PRO A 43 -15.35 -1.90 -1.63
CA PRO A 43 -15.65 -2.95 -2.61
C PRO A 43 -16.94 -2.74 -3.40
N LYS A 44 -17.87 -1.91 -2.91
CA LYS A 44 -19.12 -1.57 -3.61
C LYS A 44 -18.96 -0.43 -4.62
N LYS A 45 -17.80 0.24 -4.66
CA LYS A 45 -17.55 1.43 -5.49
C LYS A 45 -16.37 1.26 -6.43
N ASN A 46 -15.38 0.44 -6.06
CA ASN A 46 -14.22 0.20 -6.90
C ASN A 46 -14.37 -1.16 -7.60
N PRO A 47 -14.49 -1.19 -8.95
CA PRO A 47 -14.69 -2.43 -9.71
C PRO A 47 -13.50 -3.39 -9.61
N TYR A 48 -12.34 -2.94 -9.13
CA TYR A 48 -11.20 -3.81 -8.88
C TYR A 48 -11.55 -5.03 -8.01
N TYR A 49 -12.42 -4.83 -7.02
CA TYR A 49 -12.85 -5.88 -6.10
C TYR A 49 -13.80 -6.91 -6.74
N GLU A 50 -14.32 -6.66 -7.94
CA GLU A 50 -15.20 -7.60 -8.65
C GLU A 50 -14.41 -8.78 -9.24
N HIS A 51 -13.13 -8.57 -9.55
CA HIS A 51 -12.28 -9.57 -10.17
C HIS A 51 -11.05 -9.94 -9.34
N SER A 52 -10.76 -9.21 -8.26
CA SER A 52 -9.51 -9.38 -7.51
C SER A 52 -9.70 -9.26 -6.01
N GLU A 53 -8.86 -9.98 -5.27
CA GLU A 53 -8.91 -10.03 -3.82
C GLU A 53 -7.90 -9.05 -3.26
N VAL A 54 -8.31 -8.31 -2.23
CA VAL A 54 -7.48 -7.29 -1.58
C VAL A 54 -7.54 -7.49 -0.07
N GLN A 55 -6.38 -7.44 0.58
CA GLN A 55 -6.26 -7.33 2.02
C GLN A 55 -5.34 -6.16 2.38
N LEU A 56 -5.85 -5.27 3.23
CA LEU A 56 -5.05 -4.19 3.81
C LEU A 56 -4.56 -4.60 5.19
N PHE A 57 -3.34 -4.23 5.54
CA PHE A 57 -2.72 -4.50 6.83
C PHE A 57 -2.20 -3.22 7.49
N LEU A 58 -2.18 -3.23 8.83
CA LEU A 58 -1.62 -2.19 9.68
C LEU A 58 -0.54 -2.79 10.58
N ALA A 59 0.60 -2.12 10.70
CA ALA A 59 1.67 -2.49 11.64
C ALA A 59 1.60 -1.64 12.91
N TYR A 60 1.71 -2.31 14.06
CA TYR A 60 1.80 -1.67 15.37
C TYR A 60 3.09 -2.07 16.10
N LYS A 61 3.82 -1.08 16.61
CA LYS A 61 5.01 -1.26 17.48
C LYS A 61 4.79 -0.44 18.74
N ASN A 62 4.80 -1.10 19.90
CA ASN A 62 4.47 -0.49 21.20
C ASN A 62 3.14 0.29 21.18
N ASP A 63 2.08 -0.35 20.67
CA ASP A 63 0.73 0.19 20.47
C ASP A 63 0.61 1.43 19.57
N LYS A 64 1.70 1.89 18.97
CA LYS A 64 1.71 2.95 17.96
C LYS A 64 1.53 2.36 16.58
N LEU A 65 0.69 2.98 15.77
CA LEU A 65 0.56 2.66 14.35
C LEU A 65 1.81 3.17 13.62
N VAL A 66 2.57 2.26 13.00
CA VAL A 66 3.90 2.55 12.44
C VAL A 66 4.04 2.17 10.97
N GLY A 67 3.04 1.52 10.38
CA GLY A 67 3.08 1.16 8.98
C GLY A 67 1.76 0.61 8.45
N ARG A 68 1.66 0.51 7.13
CA ARG A 68 0.52 -0.06 6.41
C ARG A 68 1.00 -0.67 5.09
N ILE A 69 0.26 -1.65 4.57
CA ILE A 69 0.49 -2.22 3.24
C ILE A 69 -0.81 -2.81 2.69
N SER A 70 -1.02 -2.75 1.38
CA SER A 70 -2.01 -3.59 0.70
C SER A 70 -1.33 -4.81 0.11
N ALA A 71 -1.99 -5.96 0.17
CA ALA A 71 -1.66 -7.15 -0.59
C ALA A 71 -2.87 -7.49 -1.46
N HIS A 72 -2.67 -7.73 -2.74
CA HIS A 72 -3.78 -7.95 -3.66
C HIS A 72 -3.41 -8.85 -4.84
N THR A 73 -4.37 -9.67 -5.27
CA THR A 73 -4.25 -10.43 -6.51
C THR A 73 -4.61 -9.54 -7.69
N ASN A 74 -4.19 -9.92 -8.90
CA ASN A 74 -4.72 -9.30 -10.11
C ASN A 74 -5.08 -10.40 -11.12
N THR A 75 -6.31 -10.86 -11.04
CA THR A 75 -6.82 -11.97 -11.86
C THR A 75 -6.74 -11.66 -13.36
N GLN A 76 -6.93 -10.40 -13.75
CA GLN A 76 -6.90 -9.99 -15.15
C GLN A 76 -5.46 -9.96 -15.69
N HIS A 77 -4.50 -9.45 -14.90
CA HIS A 77 -3.06 -9.55 -15.19
C HIS A 77 -2.64 -11.01 -15.37
N ASN A 78 -2.96 -11.84 -14.36
CA ASN A 78 -2.56 -13.26 -14.35
C ASN A 78 -3.14 -14.04 -15.54
N LYS A 79 -4.40 -13.75 -15.94
CA LYS A 79 -5.00 -14.34 -17.15
C LYS A 79 -4.31 -13.91 -18.43
N PHE A 80 -3.93 -12.63 -18.54
CA PHE A 80 -3.32 -12.07 -19.74
C PHE A 80 -1.87 -12.53 -19.92
N HIS A 81 -1.09 -12.54 -18.83
CA HIS A 81 0.33 -12.89 -18.84
C HIS A 81 0.60 -14.38 -18.60
N ASN A 82 -0.42 -15.15 -18.20
CA ASN A 82 -0.29 -16.55 -17.82
C ASN A 82 0.75 -16.75 -16.68
N ASP A 83 0.72 -15.87 -15.68
CA ASP A 83 1.58 -15.89 -14.50
C ASP A 83 0.75 -15.95 -13.20
N LYS A 84 1.43 -16.08 -12.06
CA LYS A 84 0.82 -16.17 -10.72
C LYS A 84 1.38 -15.08 -9.80
N VAL A 85 1.24 -13.84 -10.26
CA VAL A 85 1.78 -12.67 -9.57
C VAL A 85 0.77 -12.09 -8.60
N GLY A 86 1.19 -11.94 -7.35
CA GLY A 86 0.56 -11.11 -6.35
C GLY A 86 1.26 -9.77 -6.25
N PHE A 87 0.52 -8.75 -5.85
CA PHE A 87 0.99 -7.38 -5.82
C PHE A 87 0.89 -6.77 -4.42
N PHE A 88 1.82 -5.89 -4.09
CA PHE A 88 1.73 -5.05 -2.90
C PHE A 88 1.80 -3.57 -3.27
N GLY A 89 1.03 -2.75 -2.54
CA GLY A 89 0.94 -1.31 -2.76
C GLY A 89 0.55 -0.58 -1.50
N PHE A 90 0.28 0.73 -1.62
CA PHE A 90 -0.04 1.62 -0.49
C PHE A 90 0.89 1.46 0.71
N PHE A 91 2.14 1.04 0.46
CA PHE A 91 3.11 0.75 1.49
C PHE A 91 3.52 2.04 2.17
N GLU A 92 3.43 2.05 3.50
CA GLU A 92 4.03 3.09 4.31
C GLU A 92 4.65 2.48 5.55
N ALA A 93 5.78 3.01 5.98
CA ALA A 93 6.42 2.64 7.22
C ALA A 93 7.15 3.85 7.80
N ILE A 94 7.34 3.87 9.12
CA ILE A 94 8.40 4.68 9.72
C ILE A 94 9.77 4.19 9.22
N ASN A 95 10.82 4.98 9.41
CA ASN A 95 12.20 4.59 9.09
C ASN A 95 12.71 3.47 10.02
N ASP A 96 12.25 2.25 9.79
CA ASP A 96 12.52 1.05 10.58
C ASP A 96 12.42 -0.20 9.69
N GLN A 97 13.57 -0.83 9.40
CA GLN A 97 13.67 -2.01 8.55
C GLN A 97 12.81 -3.18 9.06
N GLU A 98 12.66 -3.34 10.37
CA GLU A 98 11.85 -4.41 10.96
C GLU A 98 10.39 -4.25 10.52
N VAL A 99 9.87 -3.01 10.54
CA VAL A 99 8.50 -2.69 10.14
C VAL A 99 8.29 -2.97 8.64
N ALA A 100 9.24 -2.57 7.80
CA ALA A 100 9.18 -2.80 6.36
C ALA A 100 9.16 -4.31 6.04
N ASN A 101 10.10 -5.07 6.60
CA ASN A 101 10.21 -6.51 6.42
C ASN A 101 8.92 -7.23 6.80
N GLU A 102 8.35 -6.91 7.96
CA GLU A 102 7.20 -7.64 8.48
C GLU A 102 5.90 -7.31 7.73
N LEU A 103 5.76 -6.09 7.20
CA LEU A 103 4.67 -5.74 6.28
C LEU A 103 4.79 -6.51 4.96
N ILE A 104 5.97 -6.53 4.35
CA ILE A 104 6.22 -7.22 3.08
C ILE A 104 6.06 -8.74 3.25
N ASN A 105 6.60 -9.32 4.34
CA ASN A 105 6.44 -10.73 4.68
C ASN A 105 4.96 -11.09 4.84
N THR A 106 4.19 -10.29 5.59
CA THR A 106 2.75 -10.52 5.76
C THR A 106 2.00 -10.48 4.44
N ALA A 107 2.32 -9.52 3.56
CA ALA A 107 1.72 -9.44 2.23
C ALA A 107 2.08 -10.66 1.38
N SER A 108 3.34 -11.09 1.40
CA SER A 108 3.84 -12.26 0.69
C SER A 108 3.14 -13.55 1.15
N GLU A 109 3.04 -13.77 2.46
CA GLU A 109 2.35 -14.94 3.03
C GLU A 109 0.87 -14.98 2.66
N TRP A 110 0.19 -13.83 2.73
CA TRP A 110 -1.20 -13.73 2.33
C TRP A 110 -1.40 -14.08 0.84
N LEU A 111 -0.54 -13.56 -0.03
CA LEU A 111 -0.59 -13.83 -1.48
C LEU A 111 -0.21 -15.27 -1.82
N LYS A 112 0.75 -15.84 -1.11
CA LYS A 112 1.11 -17.26 -1.24
C LYS A 112 -0.06 -18.16 -0.89
N ALA A 113 -0.81 -17.84 0.17
CA ALA A 113 -2.05 -18.55 0.53
C ALA A 113 -3.16 -18.40 -0.53
N LYS A 114 -3.08 -17.39 -1.41
CA LYS A 114 -3.95 -17.21 -2.59
C LYS A 114 -3.43 -17.87 -3.85
N GLY A 115 -2.34 -18.64 -3.75
CA GLY A 115 -1.76 -19.39 -4.88
C GLY A 115 -0.85 -18.55 -5.78
N MET A 116 -0.44 -17.36 -5.33
CA MET A 116 0.59 -16.57 -6.02
C MET A 116 1.98 -17.12 -5.67
N ASP A 117 2.89 -17.13 -6.64
CA ASP A 117 4.29 -17.58 -6.45
C ASP A 117 5.31 -16.44 -6.53
N THR A 118 4.87 -15.27 -7.00
CA THR A 118 5.69 -14.08 -7.20
C THR A 118 5.04 -12.88 -6.52
N LEU A 119 5.83 -12.09 -5.78
CA LEU A 119 5.40 -10.80 -5.22
C LEU A 119 6.00 -9.65 -6.06
N ARG A 120 5.17 -8.71 -6.50
CA ARG A 120 5.59 -7.54 -7.29
C ARG A 120 5.08 -6.24 -6.68
N GLY A 121 5.92 -5.21 -6.66
CA GLY A 121 5.55 -3.87 -6.18
C GLY A 121 6.76 -3.01 -5.85
N PRO A 122 6.55 -1.81 -5.28
CA PRO A 122 5.24 -1.27 -4.90
C PRO A 122 4.41 -0.90 -6.12
N MET A 123 3.15 -1.31 -6.13
CA MET A 123 2.16 -1.08 -7.18
C MET A 123 0.79 -1.02 -6.52
N ASN A 124 0.04 0.07 -6.71
CA ASN A 124 -1.37 0.12 -6.30
C ASN A 124 -2.22 -0.82 -7.19
N PHE A 125 -3.55 -0.78 -7.10
CA PHE A 125 -4.38 -1.87 -7.66
C PHE A 125 -4.18 -2.11 -9.16
N SER A 126 -3.94 -1.07 -9.95
CA SER A 126 -3.68 -1.19 -11.38
C SER A 126 -2.53 -0.30 -11.85
N THR A 127 -2.08 -0.50 -13.09
CA THR A 127 -1.12 0.41 -13.74
C THR A 127 -1.70 1.79 -14.04
N ASN A 128 -3.02 1.96 -13.90
CA ASN A 128 -3.69 3.26 -13.97
C ASN A 128 -3.74 3.95 -12.61
N ASP A 129 -3.19 3.33 -11.56
CA ASP A 129 -2.96 3.93 -10.25
C ASP A 129 -1.45 4.17 -10.06
N GLU A 130 -1.03 4.63 -8.88
CA GLU A 130 0.39 4.89 -8.65
C GLU A 130 1.23 3.60 -8.60
N VAL A 131 2.37 3.63 -9.28
CA VAL A 131 3.33 2.52 -9.36
C VAL A 131 4.74 3.02 -9.07
N GLY A 132 5.51 2.23 -8.34
CA GLY A 132 6.90 2.51 -8.02
C GLY A 132 7.10 3.42 -6.81
N LEU A 133 8.31 3.94 -6.69
CA LEU A 133 8.78 4.73 -5.57
C LEU A 133 9.53 5.95 -6.11
N LEU A 134 9.38 7.10 -5.46
CA LEU A 134 10.22 8.27 -5.72
C LEU A 134 11.67 7.98 -5.29
N VAL A 135 12.62 8.01 -6.25
CA VAL A 135 14.05 7.76 -5.98
C VAL A 135 14.91 9.03 -6.03
N LYS A 136 14.42 10.10 -6.67
CA LYS A 136 15.08 11.42 -6.83
C LYS A 136 14.01 12.49 -7.03
N GLY A 137 14.32 13.76 -6.71
CA GLY A 137 13.39 14.89 -6.90
C GLY A 137 12.46 15.15 -5.69
N PHE A 138 12.92 14.84 -4.47
CA PHE A 138 12.18 15.04 -3.22
C PHE A 138 11.87 16.51 -2.89
N ASP A 139 12.48 17.44 -3.62
CA ASP A 139 12.41 18.89 -3.46
C ASP A 139 11.26 19.55 -4.24
N THR A 140 10.49 18.78 -5.01
CA THR A 140 9.30 19.26 -5.73
C THR A 140 8.05 18.47 -5.37
N PRO A 141 6.85 19.09 -5.43
CA PRO A 141 5.60 18.35 -5.33
C PRO A 141 5.47 17.27 -6.42
N PRO A 142 4.74 16.17 -6.17
CA PRO A 142 4.50 15.15 -7.17
C PRO A 142 3.70 15.70 -8.36
N PHE A 143 4.03 15.23 -9.55
CA PHE A 143 3.14 15.36 -10.69
C PHE A 143 1.93 14.45 -10.54
N VAL A 144 0.86 14.76 -11.26
CA VAL A 144 -0.39 13.97 -11.24
C VAL A 144 -0.08 12.50 -11.49
N MET A 145 -0.58 11.63 -10.59
CA MET A 145 -0.40 10.17 -10.60
C MET A 145 1.03 9.67 -10.36
N MET A 146 1.96 10.53 -9.91
CA MET A 146 3.28 10.13 -9.44
C MET A 146 3.31 9.98 -7.92
N THR A 147 4.12 9.02 -7.45
CA THR A 147 4.34 8.84 -6.01
C THR A 147 5.21 9.95 -5.44
N HIS A 148 4.98 10.27 -4.17
CA HIS A 148 5.88 11.10 -3.36
C HIS A 148 6.15 10.34 -2.07
N ASN A 149 7.40 9.94 -1.85
CA ASN A 149 7.79 9.08 -0.73
C ASN A 149 8.92 9.73 0.08
N PRO A 150 9.05 9.42 1.39
CA PRO A 150 10.16 9.90 2.18
C PRO A 150 11.48 9.34 1.63
N PRO A 151 12.57 10.13 1.63
CA PRO A 151 13.86 9.68 1.07
C PRO A 151 14.39 8.38 1.66
N TYR A 152 14.11 8.12 2.94
CA TYR A 152 14.58 6.92 3.64
C TYR A 152 13.93 5.62 3.13
N TYR A 153 12.88 5.66 2.31
CA TYR A 153 12.31 4.43 1.73
C TYR A 153 13.28 3.70 0.81
N LEU A 154 14.33 4.39 0.31
CA LEU A 154 15.39 3.76 -0.50
C LEU A 154 16.30 2.84 0.29
N ASP A 155 16.35 3.02 1.61
CA ASP A 155 17.18 2.23 2.52
C ASP A 155 16.39 1.12 3.24
N LEU A 156 15.07 1.00 2.97
CA LEU A 156 14.14 0.04 3.57
C LEU A 156 13.90 -1.20 2.70
#